data_AF-A0A9W3DSM9-F1
#
_entry.id   AF-A0A9W3DSM9-F1
#
_cell.length_a   1.000
_cell.length_b   1.000
_cell.length_c   1.000
_cell.angle_alpha   90.00
_cell.angle_beta   90.00
_cell.angle_gamma   90.00
#
_symmetry.space_group_name_H-M   'P 1'
#
loop_
_entity.id
_entity.type
_entity.pdbx_description
1 polymer ?
#
loop_
_entity_poly.entity_id
_entity_poly.type
_entity_poly.pdbx_seq_one_letter_code
_entity_poly.pdbx_strand_id
1 'polypeptide(L)'
;MSSSSYSSLTLFFLLASAFIYTPSNSFNITTILSQNKNFSDFNKMLSQTQLASTINSRQTITVLALSNDAMSFFSSQSVEENKRAFSLHVVLDYYDIKKLKSLSKKTALLTTLFQSSGQAKGKQGFINVTVNNNGDVMFGSAVYGSLLDAQLLDSVASEPFNISVLHISTSIPIMDPNNSDFIYTSSSPLPAQAPNDDDYEYDEPPSPPSSSAKAKAHAPAAAKAADTAPTASSSKANSTSSASVINSSQLDLAFAVVISSFWLFMTV
;
A
#
# COMPACT_ATOMS: atom_id res chain seq x y z
N MET A 1 28.80 -55.16 -17.12
CA MET A 1 27.44 -54.57 -17.06
C MET A 1 27.31 -53.73 -15.78
N SER A 2 27.99 -52.57 -15.70
CA SER A 2 28.06 -51.79 -14.44
C SER A 2 27.82 -50.28 -14.59
N SER A 3 27.72 -49.76 -15.81
CA SER A 3 27.64 -48.33 -16.09
C SER A 3 26.25 -47.70 -15.90
N SER A 4 25.17 -48.50 -15.97
CA SER A 4 23.79 -48.00 -15.86
C SER A 4 23.42 -47.51 -14.46
N SER A 5 23.86 -48.20 -13.40
CA SER A 5 23.50 -47.88 -12.01
C SER A 5 24.04 -46.51 -11.56
N TYR A 6 25.26 -46.16 -11.97
CA TYR A 6 25.86 -44.86 -11.62
C TYR A 6 25.15 -43.68 -12.29
N SER A 7 24.69 -43.86 -13.54
CA SER A 7 23.96 -42.82 -14.29
C SER A 7 22.57 -42.54 -13.72
N SER A 8 21.89 -43.56 -13.17
CA SER A 8 20.61 -43.35 -12.49
C SER A 8 20.78 -42.63 -11.14
N LEU A 9 21.89 -42.89 -10.44
CA LEU A 9 22.16 -42.29 -9.13
C LEU A 9 22.53 -40.80 -9.26
N THR A 10 23.33 -40.43 -10.27
CA THR A 10 23.68 -39.02 -10.54
C THR A 10 22.48 -38.20 -11.03
N LEU A 11 21.59 -38.78 -11.84
CA LEU A 11 20.36 -38.10 -12.27
C LEU A 11 19.44 -37.80 -11.06
N PHE A 12 19.30 -38.75 -10.12
CA PHE A 12 18.51 -38.54 -8.91
C PHE A 12 19.12 -37.46 -8.00
N PHE A 13 20.46 -37.42 -7.89
CA PHE A 13 21.18 -36.39 -7.13
C PHE A 13 21.01 -34.98 -7.73
N LEU A 14 21.07 -34.85 -9.06
CA LEU A 14 20.86 -33.57 -9.76
C LEU A 14 19.41 -33.07 -9.64
N LEU A 15 18.43 -33.98 -9.71
CA LEU A 15 17.02 -33.64 -9.51
C LEU A 15 16.74 -33.22 -8.06
N ALA A 16 17.39 -33.86 -7.09
CA ALA A 16 17.30 -33.48 -5.68
C ALA A 16 17.98 -32.13 -5.38
N SER A 17 19.14 -31.82 -6.00
CA SER A 17 19.80 -30.51 -5.79
C SER A 17 19.03 -29.34 -6.37
N ALA A 18 18.26 -29.55 -7.44
CA ALA A 18 17.41 -28.51 -8.03
C ALA A 18 16.22 -28.10 -7.12
N PHE A 19 15.83 -28.95 -6.16
CA PHE A 19 14.64 -28.74 -5.33
C PHE A 19 14.88 -27.88 -4.07
N ILE A 20 16.12 -27.47 -3.79
CA ILE A 20 16.51 -26.76 -2.56
C ILE A 20 16.70 -25.24 -2.78
N TYR A 21 16.73 -24.79 -4.05
CA TYR A 21 16.83 -23.36 -4.38
C TYR A 21 15.46 -22.68 -4.38
N THR A 22 14.87 -22.50 -3.19
CA THR A 22 13.89 -21.42 -2.99
C THR A 22 14.68 -20.10 -2.97
N PRO A 23 14.48 -19.15 -3.91
CA PRO A 23 15.11 -17.85 -3.82
C PRO A 23 14.60 -17.14 -2.56
N SER A 24 15.48 -16.99 -1.57
CA SER A 24 15.20 -16.18 -0.39
C SER A 24 15.24 -14.71 -0.81
N ASN A 25 14.05 -14.11 -1.01
CA ASN A 25 13.95 -12.66 -1.17
C ASN A 25 14.38 -12.00 0.14
N SER A 26 15.62 -11.50 0.15
CA SER A 26 16.28 -10.96 1.33
C SER A 26 16.13 -9.45 1.36
N PHE A 27 15.01 -8.97 1.89
CA PHE A 27 14.88 -7.57 2.29
C PHE A 27 15.57 -7.31 3.63
N ASN A 28 15.85 -6.04 3.93
CA ASN A 28 16.30 -5.63 5.26
C ASN A 28 15.54 -4.38 5.72
N ILE A 29 14.69 -4.54 6.74
CA ILE A 29 13.85 -3.45 7.27
C ILE A 29 14.67 -2.25 7.74
N THR A 30 15.85 -2.46 8.34
CA THR A 30 16.65 -1.35 8.84
C THR A 30 17.31 -0.56 7.72
N THR A 31 17.69 -1.24 6.63
CA THR A 31 18.16 -0.61 5.39
C THR A 31 17.03 0.17 4.72
N ILE A 32 15.84 -0.43 4.57
CA ILE A 32 14.66 0.20 3.97
C ILE A 32 14.30 1.48 4.74
N LEU A 33 14.12 1.40 6.06
CA LEU A 33 13.78 2.56 6.88
C LEU A 33 14.90 3.60 6.94
N SER A 34 16.18 3.22 6.79
CA SER A 34 17.29 4.18 6.78
C SER A 34 17.29 5.14 5.60
N GLN A 35 16.54 4.85 4.53
CA GLN A 35 16.40 5.71 3.36
C GLN A 35 15.62 7.00 3.66
N ASN A 36 14.79 7.00 4.72
CA ASN A 36 14.01 8.16 5.12
C ASN A 36 14.19 8.44 6.63
N LYS A 37 14.80 9.58 6.95
CA LYS A 37 15.10 10.01 8.33
C LYS A 37 13.86 10.18 9.21
N ASN A 38 12.67 10.33 8.64
CA ASN A 38 11.42 10.44 9.41
C ASN A 38 11.07 9.16 10.19
N PHE A 39 11.71 8.03 9.89
CA PHE A 39 11.50 6.75 10.58
C PHE A 39 12.72 6.32 11.42
N SER A 40 13.66 7.23 11.73
CA SER A 40 14.91 6.90 12.41
C SER A 40 14.70 6.31 13.80
N ASP A 41 13.75 6.84 14.58
CA ASP A 41 13.52 6.39 15.95
C ASP A 41 12.80 5.03 15.98
N PHE A 42 11.85 4.83 15.07
CA PHE A 42 11.21 3.53 14.84
C PHE A 42 12.24 2.47 14.42
N ASN A 43 13.13 2.78 13.46
CA ASN A 43 14.19 1.89 13.00
C ASN A 43 15.19 1.51 14.12
N LYS A 44 15.62 2.52 14.90
CA LYS A 44 16.46 2.32 16.10
C LYS A 44 15.77 1.39 17.10
N MET A 45 14.48 1.60 17.35
CA MET A 45 13.72 0.81 18.32
C MET A 45 13.46 -0.64 17.84
N LEU A 46 13.20 -0.87 16.55
CA LEU A 46 13.17 -2.21 15.97
C LEU A 46 14.51 -2.95 16.15
N SER A 47 15.62 -2.23 16.08
CA SER A 47 16.96 -2.79 16.32
C SER A 47 17.18 -3.13 17.80
N GLN A 48 16.87 -2.20 18.71
CA GLN A 48 17.02 -2.39 20.17
C GLN A 48 16.13 -3.51 20.73
N THR A 49 14.93 -3.69 20.20
CA THR A 49 13.98 -4.75 20.59
C THR A 49 14.24 -6.11 19.91
N GLN A 50 15.26 -6.20 19.04
CA GLN A 50 15.58 -7.33 18.17
C GLN A 50 14.48 -7.71 17.14
N LEU A 51 13.44 -6.87 16.99
CA LEU A 51 12.40 -7.07 16.00
C LEU A 51 12.92 -6.96 14.57
N ALA A 52 13.95 -6.14 14.32
CA ALA A 52 14.62 -6.05 13.01
C ALA A 52 15.07 -7.42 12.49
N SER A 53 15.70 -8.25 13.33
CA SER A 53 16.11 -9.62 12.99
C SER A 53 14.90 -10.54 12.78
N THR A 54 13.86 -10.38 13.61
CA THR A 54 12.62 -11.16 13.52
C THR A 54 11.82 -10.83 12.25
N ILE A 55 11.90 -9.60 11.75
CA ILE A 55 11.30 -9.14 10.49
C ILE A 55 12.11 -9.67 9.31
N ASN A 56 13.44 -9.49 9.32
CA ASN A 56 14.33 -9.88 8.21
C ASN A 56 14.44 -11.40 7.99
N SER A 57 14.02 -12.22 8.96
CA SER A 57 13.97 -13.69 8.83
C SER A 57 12.65 -14.21 8.24
N ARG A 58 11.73 -13.32 7.83
CA ARG A 58 10.41 -13.67 7.27
C ARG A 58 10.44 -13.62 5.76
N GLN A 59 9.76 -14.57 5.12
CA GLN A 59 9.58 -14.57 3.65
C GLN A 59 8.57 -13.50 3.20
N THR A 60 7.56 -13.25 4.02
CA THR A 60 6.43 -12.36 3.72
C THR A 60 6.08 -11.58 4.99
N ILE A 61 5.97 -10.25 4.90
CA ILE A 61 5.69 -9.38 6.05
C ILE A 61 5.08 -8.03 5.63
N THR A 62 4.33 -7.40 6.53
CA THR A 62 3.98 -5.97 6.43
C THR A 62 4.35 -5.26 7.72
N VAL A 63 5.08 -4.15 7.62
CA VAL A 63 5.47 -3.31 8.76
C VAL A 63 4.67 -2.01 8.71
N LEU A 64 3.90 -1.75 9.77
CA LEU A 64 3.24 -0.47 9.98
C LEU A 64 4.24 0.46 10.67
N ALA A 65 4.82 1.38 9.90
CA ALA A 65 5.85 2.30 10.34
C ALA A 65 5.24 3.58 10.93
N LEU A 66 5.87 4.07 12.00
CA LEU A 66 5.52 5.30 12.70
C LEU A 66 6.61 6.35 12.46
N SER A 67 6.20 7.58 12.14
CA SER A 67 7.11 8.73 12.09
C SER A 67 7.71 9.03 13.47
N ASN A 68 8.83 9.74 13.50
CA ASN A 68 9.47 10.15 14.76
C ASN A 68 8.51 10.96 15.66
N ASP A 69 7.60 11.76 15.09
CA ASP A 69 6.59 12.52 15.85
C ASP A 69 5.64 11.60 16.64
N ALA A 70 5.22 10.49 16.02
CA ALA A 70 4.38 9.45 16.63
C ALA A 70 5.15 8.51 17.59
N MET A 71 6.48 8.64 17.68
CA MET A 71 7.33 7.78 18.53
C MET A 71 7.52 8.32 19.97
N SER A 72 7.15 9.57 20.23
CA SER A 72 7.39 10.27 21.51
C SER A 72 6.95 9.48 22.74
N PHE A 73 5.75 8.90 22.72
CA PHE A 73 5.21 8.08 23.82
C PHE A 73 6.17 6.97 24.26
N PHE A 74 6.75 6.23 23.31
CA PHE A 74 7.55 5.01 23.50
C PHE A 74 8.94 5.22 24.10
N SER A 75 9.38 6.46 24.25
CA SER A 75 10.70 6.81 24.80
C SER A 75 10.82 6.54 26.31
N SER A 76 9.70 6.33 27.01
CA SER A 76 9.62 6.25 28.48
C SER A 76 9.39 4.83 29.02
N GLN A 77 9.18 3.85 28.14
CA GLN A 77 8.76 2.48 28.45
C GLN A 77 9.96 1.53 28.45
N SER A 78 9.77 0.37 29.07
CA SER A 78 10.76 -0.70 29.02
C SER A 78 10.93 -1.26 27.60
N VAL A 79 12.12 -1.82 27.33
CA VAL A 79 12.41 -2.49 26.05
C VAL A 79 11.41 -3.62 25.76
N GLU A 80 10.91 -4.32 26.78
CA GLU A 80 9.94 -5.41 26.61
C GLU A 80 8.51 -4.90 26.34
N GLU A 81 8.09 -3.76 26.92
CA GLU A 81 6.83 -3.10 26.55
C GLU A 81 6.87 -2.61 25.10
N ASN A 82 7.95 -1.93 24.72
CA ASN A 82 8.20 -1.50 23.35
C ASN A 82 8.23 -2.69 22.38
N LYS A 83 8.93 -3.77 22.73
CA LYS A 83 8.96 -5.00 21.92
C LYS A 83 7.57 -5.59 21.71
N ARG A 84 6.72 -5.64 22.73
CA ARG A 84 5.31 -6.08 22.59
C ARG A 84 4.52 -5.13 21.69
N ALA A 85 4.60 -3.83 21.93
CA ALA A 85 3.88 -2.81 21.15
C ALA A 85 4.28 -2.84 19.66
N PHE A 86 5.57 -2.83 19.34
CA PHE A 86 6.03 -2.89 17.95
C PHE A 86 5.83 -4.27 17.32
N SER A 87 5.75 -5.36 18.10
CA SER A 87 5.31 -6.67 17.57
C SER A 87 3.86 -6.65 17.08
N LEU A 88 2.99 -5.79 17.62
CA LEU A 88 1.63 -5.59 17.10
C LEU A 88 1.67 -4.89 15.75
N HIS A 89 2.59 -3.94 15.56
CA HIS A 89 2.75 -3.16 14.32
C HIS A 89 3.35 -3.95 13.13
N VAL A 90 3.66 -5.24 13.31
CA VAL A 90 4.21 -6.10 12.25
C VAL A 90 3.22 -7.21 11.93
N VAL A 91 2.60 -7.15 10.76
CA VAL A 91 1.63 -8.12 10.23
C VAL A 91 2.35 -9.25 9.47
N LEU A 92 1.90 -10.49 9.67
CA LEU A 92 2.55 -11.72 9.19
C LEU A 92 2.38 -12.04 7.70
N ASP A 93 1.58 -11.27 6.98
CA ASP A 93 1.27 -11.44 5.55
C ASP A 93 1.47 -10.09 4.83
N TYR A 94 1.66 -10.12 3.52
CA TYR A 94 1.95 -8.96 2.69
C TYR A 94 0.67 -8.19 2.36
N TYR A 95 0.64 -6.90 2.68
CA TYR A 95 -0.44 -5.97 2.40
C TYR A 95 0.15 -4.66 1.90
N ASP A 96 -0.06 -4.35 0.63
CA ASP A 96 0.19 -3.03 0.07
C ASP A 96 -1.11 -2.20 0.03
N ILE A 97 -0.99 -0.93 -0.36
CA ILE A 97 -2.14 -0.03 -0.49
C ILE A 97 -3.21 -0.62 -1.43
N LYS A 98 -2.82 -1.34 -2.50
CA LYS A 98 -3.77 -1.92 -3.46
C LYS A 98 -4.52 -3.11 -2.87
N LYS A 99 -3.85 -4.07 -2.20
CA LYS A 99 -4.48 -5.21 -1.52
C LYS A 99 -5.41 -4.73 -0.38
N LEU A 100 -5.03 -3.66 0.33
CA LEU A 100 -5.86 -3.08 1.38
C LEU A 100 -7.10 -2.34 0.84
N LYS A 101 -6.97 -1.55 -0.23
CA LYS A 101 -8.12 -0.89 -0.86
C LYS A 101 -9.06 -1.84 -1.63
N SER A 102 -8.60 -3.04 -1.97
CA SER A 102 -9.39 -4.07 -2.67
C SER A 102 -10.02 -5.14 -1.77
N LEU A 103 -9.99 -4.97 -0.43
CA LEU A 103 -10.63 -5.88 0.52
C LEU A 103 -12.12 -6.06 0.24
N SER A 104 -12.54 -7.29 -0.09
CA SER A 104 -13.89 -7.59 -0.59
C SER A 104 -15.03 -7.24 0.39
N LYS A 105 -14.75 -7.24 1.69
CA LYS A 105 -15.71 -6.86 2.76
C LYS A 105 -15.49 -5.44 3.28
N LYS A 106 -14.61 -4.65 2.64
CA LYS A 106 -13.98 -3.42 3.18
C LYS A 106 -13.24 -3.58 4.50
N THR A 107 -13.30 -4.71 5.20
CA THR A 107 -12.60 -4.96 6.47
C THR A 107 -11.89 -6.31 6.45
N ALA A 108 -10.78 -6.41 7.19
CA ALA A 108 -10.04 -7.65 7.41
C ALA A 108 -9.38 -7.68 8.80
N LEU A 109 -9.13 -8.91 9.28
CA LEU A 109 -8.42 -9.17 10.52
C LEU A 109 -6.98 -9.61 10.18
N LEU A 110 -6.00 -8.87 10.68
CA LEU A 110 -4.58 -9.07 10.36
C LEU A 110 -3.85 -9.69 11.56
N THR A 111 -3.23 -10.85 11.34
CA THR A 111 -2.40 -11.53 12.36
C THR A 111 -1.02 -10.87 12.45
N THR A 112 -0.53 -10.62 13.66
CA THR A 112 0.73 -9.88 13.89
C THR A 112 1.83 -10.75 14.51
N LEU A 113 3.07 -10.25 14.55
CA LEU A 113 4.16 -10.87 15.30
C LEU A 113 3.76 -11.05 16.77
N PHE A 114 3.03 -10.09 17.37
CA PHE A 114 2.60 -10.19 18.77
C PHE A 114 1.67 -11.40 18.99
N GLN A 115 0.78 -11.71 18.06
CA GLN A 115 0.01 -12.96 18.12
C GLN A 115 0.91 -14.19 18.02
N SER A 116 1.85 -14.21 17.07
CA SER A 116 2.75 -15.36 16.88
C SER A 116 3.73 -15.59 18.04
N SER A 117 3.94 -14.58 18.89
CA SER A 117 4.81 -14.67 20.08
C SER A 117 4.23 -15.55 21.20
N GLY A 118 2.93 -15.87 21.15
CA GLY A 118 2.22 -16.57 22.22
C GLY A 118 1.92 -15.73 23.48
N GLN A 119 2.37 -14.48 23.54
CA GLN A 119 2.14 -13.58 24.68
C GLN A 119 0.75 -12.91 24.65
N ALA A 120 0.17 -12.77 23.45
CA ALA A 120 -1.13 -12.11 23.26
C ALA A 120 -2.30 -12.99 23.73
N LYS A 121 -3.30 -12.37 24.38
CA LYS A 121 -4.54 -13.05 24.80
C LYS A 121 -5.69 -12.79 23.83
N GLY A 122 -6.41 -13.83 23.41
CA GLY A 122 -7.58 -13.69 22.54
C GLY A 122 -7.28 -12.94 21.23
N LYS A 123 -7.93 -11.79 21.01
CA LYS A 123 -7.72 -10.94 19.82
C LYS A 123 -6.65 -9.86 19.98
N GLN A 124 -5.96 -9.80 21.11
CA GLN A 124 -5.01 -8.75 21.45
C GLN A 124 -3.82 -8.64 20.49
N GLY A 125 -3.43 -9.74 19.83
CA GLY A 125 -2.37 -9.77 18.82
C GLY A 125 -2.86 -9.57 17.39
N PHE A 126 -4.11 -9.16 17.17
CA PHE A 126 -4.64 -8.90 15.84
C PHE A 126 -4.96 -7.42 15.64
N ILE A 127 -4.72 -6.95 14.42
CA ILE A 127 -5.13 -5.62 13.96
C ILE A 127 -6.41 -5.77 13.13
N ASN A 128 -7.40 -4.91 13.39
CA ASN A 128 -8.51 -4.70 12.48
C ASN A 128 -8.10 -3.65 11.46
N VAL A 129 -8.33 -3.91 10.17
CA VAL A 129 -8.21 -2.90 9.11
C VAL A 129 -9.56 -2.70 8.44
N THR A 130 -9.94 -1.45 8.15
CA THR A 130 -11.18 -1.13 7.43
C THR A 130 -10.96 0.02 6.46
N VAL A 131 -11.47 -0.14 5.23
CA VAL A 131 -11.62 0.92 4.23
C VAL A 131 -12.88 1.72 4.56
N ASN A 132 -12.73 2.99 4.91
CA ASN A 132 -13.85 3.87 5.23
C ASN A 132 -14.68 4.20 3.97
N ASN A 133 -15.74 4.99 4.12
CA ASN A 133 -16.60 5.38 2.99
C ASN A 133 -15.90 6.34 1.99
N ASN A 134 -14.85 7.03 2.42
CA ASN A 134 -14.07 7.97 1.61
C ASN A 134 -12.95 7.24 0.80
N GLY A 135 -12.68 5.97 1.10
CA GLY A 135 -11.62 5.17 0.48
C GLY A 135 -10.27 5.20 1.21
N ASP A 136 -10.22 5.78 2.40
CA ASP A 136 -9.05 5.74 3.29
C ASP A 136 -9.00 4.41 4.04
N VAL A 137 -7.80 3.92 4.32
CA VAL A 137 -7.59 2.66 5.06
C VAL A 137 -7.24 3.01 6.50
N MET A 138 -8.11 2.67 7.43
CA MET A 138 -7.89 2.85 8.87
C MET A 138 -7.52 1.51 9.51
N PHE A 139 -6.67 1.54 10.53
CA PHE A 139 -6.25 0.42 11.35
C PHE A 139 -6.61 0.66 12.82
N GLY A 140 -6.67 -0.42 13.60
CA GLY A 140 -6.95 -0.38 15.04
C GLY A 140 -6.77 -1.74 15.69
N SER A 141 -6.92 -1.82 17.01
CA SER A 141 -6.89 -3.12 17.69
C SER A 141 -8.13 -3.95 17.33
N ALA A 142 -7.98 -5.27 17.24
CA ALA A 142 -9.10 -6.18 16.99
C ALA A 142 -9.84 -6.64 18.26
N VAL A 143 -9.46 -6.13 19.43
CA VAL A 143 -10.21 -6.33 20.67
C VAL A 143 -11.57 -5.62 20.54
N TYR A 144 -12.61 -6.18 21.16
CA TYR A 144 -13.94 -5.58 21.10
C TYR A 144 -13.96 -4.21 21.79
N GLY A 145 -14.69 -3.24 21.22
CA GLY A 145 -14.75 -1.87 21.75
C GLY A 145 -13.53 -0.99 21.45
N SER A 146 -12.52 -1.51 20.75
CA SER A 146 -11.32 -0.74 20.34
C SER A 146 -11.60 0.30 19.26
N LEU A 147 -10.78 1.35 19.25
CA LEU A 147 -10.78 2.36 18.20
C LEU A 147 -10.14 1.89 16.90
N LEU A 148 -10.46 2.64 15.85
CA LEU A 148 -9.96 2.50 14.49
C LEU A 148 -9.47 3.89 14.04
N ASP A 149 -8.35 4.31 14.62
CA ASP A 149 -7.82 5.68 14.65
C ASP A 149 -6.48 5.86 13.91
N ALA A 150 -5.78 4.77 13.61
CA ALA A 150 -4.54 4.80 12.85
C ALA A 150 -4.81 4.83 11.33
N GLN A 151 -4.64 5.98 10.68
CA GLN A 151 -4.83 6.15 9.24
C GLN A 151 -3.59 5.73 8.45
N LEU A 152 -3.78 4.98 7.36
CA LEU A 152 -2.78 4.79 6.32
C LEU A 152 -2.52 6.12 5.59
N LEU A 153 -1.29 6.61 5.67
CA LEU A 153 -0.85 7.85 5.01
C LEU A 153 -0.24 7.55 3.64
N ASP A 154 0.80 6.71 3.61
CA ASP A 154 1.57 6.40 2.41
C ASP A 154 2.24 5.00 2.46
N SER A 155 2.98 4.66 1.40
CA SER A 155 3.85 3.48 1.35
C SER A 155 5.30 3.95 1.33
N VAL A 156 6.05 3.58 2.36
CA VAL A 156 7.48 3.88 2.49
C VAL A 156 8.29 2.98 1.54
N ALA A 157 7.90 1.71 1.44
CA ALA A 157 8.46 0.75 0.51
C ALA A 157 7.45 -0.36 0.18
N SER A 158 7.56 -0.96 -1.00
CA SER A 158 6.80 -2.17 -1.33
C SER A 158 7.57 -3.05 -2.31
N GLU A 159 7.94 -4.25 -1.86
CA GLU A 159 8.47 -5.33 -2.67
C GLU A 159 7.38 -6.42 -2.75
N PRO A 160 6.69 -6.56 -3.90
CA PRO A 160 5.56 -7.47 -4.04
C PRO A 160 5.83 -8.87 -3.52
N PHE A 161 4.87 -9.39 -2.73
CA PHE A 161 4.89 -10.70 -2.07
C PHE A 161 5.94 -10.89 -0.95
N ASN A 162 6.86 -9.93 -0.76
CA ASN A 162 7.95 -10.02 0.23
C ASN A 162 7.71 -9.10 1.42
N ILE A 163 7.86 -7.78 1.22
CA ILE A 163 7.75 -6.78 2.27
C ILE A 163 6.94 -5.57 1.80
N SER A 164 6.03 -5.13 2.65
CA SER A 164 5.36 -3.84 2.53
C SER A 164 5.68 -3.02 3.78
N VAL A 165 6.09 -1.77 3.61
CA VAL A 165 6.27 -0.81 4.71
C VAL A 165 5.28 0.32 4.48
N LEU A 166 4.31 0.41 5.38
CA LEU A 166 3.18 1.33 5.30
C LEU A 166 3.28 2.36 6.42
N HIS A 167 3.21 3.65 6.09
CA HIS A 167 3.22 4.71 7.07
C HIS A 167 1.81 4.90 7.66
N ILE A 168 1.68 4.83 8.98
CA ILE A 168 0.42 5.07 9.69
C ILE A 168 0.52 6.31 10.60
N SER A 169 -0.60 7.02 10.78
CA SER A 169 -0.65 8.32 11.47
C SER A 169 -0.41 8.27 12.97
N THR A 170 -0.75 7.17 13.63
CA THR A 170 -0.60 6.99 15.08
C THR A 170 -0.40 5.51 15.42
N SER A 171 0.14 5.23 16.60
CA SER A 171 0.40 3.87 17.07
C SER A 171 -0.87 3.16 17.52
N ILE A 172 -0.99 1.88 17.19
CA ILE A 172 -2.11 1.03 17.63
C ILE A 172 -1.79 0.47 19.03
N PRO A 173 -2.59 0.77 20.07
CA PRO A 173 -2.30 0.34 21.43
C PRO A 173 -2.70 -1.12 21.69
N ILE A 174 -2.01 -1.76 22.64
CA ILE A 174 -2.36 -3.10 23.15
C ILE A 174 -3.52 -2.96 24.14
N MET A 175 -4.69 -3.51 23.79
CA MET A 175 -5.92 -3.46 24.60
C MET A 175 -6.06 -4.71 25.48
N ASP A 176 -6.73 -4.63 26.63
CA ASP A 176 -7.06 -5.83 27.44
C ASP A 176 -8.39 -6.45 26.97
N PRO A 177 -8.41 -7.71 26.47
CA PRO A 177 -9.64 -8.36 26.02
C PRO A 177 -10.66 -8.66 27.12
N ASN A 178 -10.29 -8.54 28.40
CA ASN A 178 -11.19 -8.78 29.54
C ASN A 178 -11.73 -7.49 30.15
N ASN A 179 -11.28 -6.32 29.68
CA ASN A 179 -11.73 -5.03 30.18
C ASN A 179 -12.99 -4.59 29.42
N SER A 180 -14.17 -4.94 29.95
CA SER A 180 -15.48 -4.62 29.38
C SER A 180 -15.85 -3.13 29.43
N ASP A 181 -15.15 -2.36 30.26
CA ASP A 181 -15.68 -1.09 30.77
C ASP A 181 -15.29 0.12 29.90
N PHE A 182 -14.45 -0.13 28.88
CA PHE A 182 -14.02 0.87 27.91
C PHE A 182 -14.43 0.45 26.49
N ILE A 183 -15.59 0.94 26.05
CA ILE A 183 -15.71 1.32 24.65
C ILE A 183 -14.82 2.54 24.49
N TYR A 184 -13.67 2.36 23.83
CA TYR A 184 -12.78 3.46 23.50
C TYR A 184 -13.53 4.32 22.47
N THR A 185 -14.07 5.45 22.92
CA THR A 185 -14.61 6.49 22.03
C THR A 185 -13.46 7.39 21.61
N SER A 186 -13.50 7.92 20.39
CA SER A 186 -12.42 8.78 19.87
C SER A 186 -12.48 10.13 20.59
N SER A 187 -11.83 10.19 21.75
CA SER A 187 -11.87 11.32 22.67
C SER A 187 -10.81 12.35 22.29
N SER A 188 -10.96 12.92 21.09
CA SER A 188 -10.67 14.33 20.74
C SER A 188 -10.74 14.46 19.22
N PRO A 189 -11.48 15.45 18.66
CA PRO A 189 -11.05 16.04 17.40
C PRO A 189 -9.60 16.49 17.55
N LEU A 190 -8.81 16.48 16.47
CA LEU A 190 -7.61 17.32 16.42
C LEU A 190 -8.00 18.71 16.96
N PRO A 191 -7.21 19.36 17.84
CA PRO A 191 -7.48 20.73 18.22
C PRO A 191 -7.76 21.48 16.93
N ALA A 192 -8.94 22.09 16.83
CA ALA A 192 -9.22 22.92 15.67
C ALA A 192 -8.06 23.90 15.61
N GLN A 193 -7.27 23.83 14.52
CA GLN A 193 -6.30 24.86 14.24
C GLN A 193 -7.08 26.15 14.44
N ALA A 194 -6.66 26.98 15.41
CA ALA A 194 -7.36 28.22 15.67
C ALA A 194 -7.55 28.89 14.30
N PRO A 195 -8.71 29.50 14.00
CA PRO A 195 -8.81 30.36 12.84
C PRO A 195 -7.56 31.23 12.93
N ASN A 196 -6.69 31.14 11.92
CA ASN A 196 -5.52 32.00 11.93
C ASN A 196 -6.10 33.40 12.09
N ASP A 197 -5.59 34.17 13.04
CA ASP A 197 -5.73 35.63 13.01
C ASP A 197 -4.85 36.12 11.85
N ASP A 198 -5.27 35.71 10.65
CA ASP A 198 -4.89 36.22 9.35
C ASP A 198 -5.53 37.60 9.28
N ASP A 199 -4.96 38.52 10.06
CA ASP A 199 -5.17 39.97 10.02
C ASP A 199 -4.52 40.50 8.73
N TYR A 200 -4.94 39.91 7.61
CA TYR A 200 -4.74 40.40 6.26
C TYR A 200 -5.80 41.46 6.04
N GLU A 201 -5.45 42.68 6.40
CA GLU A 201 -6.10 43.88 5.88
C GLU A 201 -6.12 43.77 4.34
N TYR A 202 -7.29 43.39 3.81
CA TYR A 202 -7.50 43.34 2.37
C TYR A 202 -7.50 44.77 1.85
N ASP A 203 -6.37 45.21 1.29
CA ASP A 203 -6.34 46.33 0.36
C ASP A 203 -7.35 46.03 -0.76
N GLU A 204 -8.46 46.79 -0.74
CA GLU A 204 -9.56 46.61 -1.69
C GLU A 204 -9.04 46.83 -3.12
N PRO A 205 -9.15 45.84 -4.03
CA PRO A 205 -8.67 46.01 -5.40
C PRO A 205 -9.45 47.15 -6.05
N PRO A 206 -8.79 48.15 -6.67
CA PRO A 206 -9.45 49.37 -7.10
C PRO A 206 -10.54 49.09 -8.12
N SER A 207 -11.76 49.54 -7.80
CA SER A 207 -12.94 49.39 -8.65
C SER A 207 -12.70 49.99 -10.05
N PRO A 208 -13.07 49.28 -11.15
CA PRO A 208 -12.96 49.83 -12.49
C PRO A 208 -13.92 51.03 -12.68
N PRO A 209 -13.48 52.14 -13.30
CA PRO A 209 -14.25 53.38 -13.34
C PRO A 209 -15.47 53.27 -14.26
N SER A 210 -16.67 53.30 -13.68
CA SER A 210 -17.92 53.50 -14.41
C SER A 210 -18.14 54.98 -14.68
N SER A 211 -17.92 55.43 -15.92
CA SER A 211 -18.22 56.81 -16.35
C SER A 211 -19.59 56.88 -17.04
N SER A 212 -20.36 57.94 -16.73
CA SER A 212 -21.66 58.20 -17.38
C SER A 212 -21.69 59.57 -18.05
N ALA A 213 -21.83 59.52 -19.39
CA ALA A 213 -22.34 60.55 -20.31
C ALA A 213 -21.70 61.96 -20.36
N LYS A 214 -21.16 62.31 -21.55
CA LYS A 214 -21.90 63.20 -22.47
C LYS A 214 -21.40 63.25 -23.93
N ALA A 215 -22.38 63.09 -24.84
CA ALA A 215 -22.61 63.80 -26.10
C ALA A 215 -21.68 63.66 -27.34
N LYS A 216 -22.34 63.24 -28.46
CA LYS A 216 -22.18 63.70 -29.87
C LYS A 216 -20.86 63.35 -30.61
N ALA A 217 -20.83 63.03 -31.91
CA ALA A 217 -21.87 62.94 -32.95
C ALA A 217 -21.50 62.00 -34.14
N HIS A 218 -22.47 61.80 -35.03
CA HIS A 218 -22.37 61.41 -36.46
C HIS A 218 -22.06 59.96 -36.89
N ALA A 219 -23.02 59.43 -37.65
CA ALA A 219 -22.96 58.29 -38.59
C ALA A 219 -22.43 58.78 -39.97
N PRO A 220 -22.31 57.97 -41.07
CA PRO A 220 -22.73 56.57 -41.31
C PRO A 220 -21.55 55.70 -41.87
N ALA A 221 -21.66 54.56 -42.59
CA ALA A 221 -22.77 53.80 -43.21
C ALA A 221 -22.38 52.31 -43.45
N ALA A 222 -23.39 51.46 -43.75
CA ALA A 222 -23.32 50.23 -44.57
C ALA A 222 -22.42 49.03 -44.12
N ALA A 223 -22.74 47.75 -44.36
CA ALA A 223 -23.99 47.11 -44.79
C ALA A 223 -24.07 45.63 -44.32
N LYS A 224 -25.28 45.09 -44.41
CA LYS A 224 -25.89 43.89 -43.82
C LYS A 224 -25.64 42.57 -44.58
N ALA A 225 -25.48 41.44 -43.85
CA ALA A 225 -25.77 40.03 -44.24
C ALA A 225 -25.03 39.44 -45.49
N ALA A 226 -25.08 38.15 -45.86
CA ALA A 226 -25.73 36.91 -45.36
C ALA A 226 -24.87 35.69 -45.84
N ASP A 227 -24.64 34.62 -45.08
CA ASP A 227 -25.42 33.34 -45.08
C ASP A 227 -24.86 32.23 -46.02
N THR A 228 -25.33 30.99 -45.82
CA THR A 228 -25.29 29.76 -46.64
C THR A 228 -24.06 28.81 -46.65
N ALA A 229 -24.33 27.57 -46.22
CA ALA A 229 -23.66 26.32 -46.61
C ALA A 229 -24.18 25.85 -48.02
N PRO A 230 -23.83 24.67 -48.61
CA PRO A 230 -24.23 23.34 -48.07
C PRO A 230 -23.38 22.08 -48.50
N THR A 231 -23.82 20.87 -48.07
CA THR A 231 -23.67 19.43 -48.56
C THR A 231 -22.64 19.00 -49.64
N ALA A 232 -22.19 17.72 -49.81
CA ALA A 232 -22.60 16.36 -49.39
C ALA A 232 -21.31 15.45 -49.23
N SER A 233 -21.28 14.12 -48.99
CA SER A 233 -22.05 12.98 -49.54
C SER A 233 -21.80 11.65 -48.77
N SER A 234 -22.49 10.57 -49.17
CA SER A 234 -22.68 9.26 -48.49
C SER A 234 -21.90 8.07 -49.08
N SER A 235 -21.78 6.95 -48.34
CA SER A 235 -22.01 5.59 -48.88
C SER A 235 -22.18 4.50 -47.79
N LYS A 236 -22.75 3.33 -48.15
CA LYS A 236 -23.11 2.19 -47.27
C LYS A 236 -23.07 0.85 -48.03
N ALA A 237 -22.50 -0.20 -47.43
CA ALA A 237 -22.74 -1.64 -47.68
C ALA A 237 -22.14 -2.42 -46.48
N ASN A 238 -22.73 -3.41 -45.79
CA ASN A 238 -23.70 -4.49 -46.05
C ASN A 238 -23.14 -5.76 -46.71
N SER A 239 -22.89 -6.81 -45.90
CA SER A 239 -23.27 -8.24 -46.11
C SER A 239 -22.73 -9.11 -44.95
N THR A 240 -23.53 -9.78 -44.11
CA THR A 240 -24.27 -11.08 -44.26
C THR A 240 -23.48 -12.30 -43.74
N SER A 241 -24.19 -13.20 -43.02
CA SER A 241 -23.96 -14.66 -42.88
C SER A 241 -23.60 -15.26 -41.51
N SER A 242 -24.64 -15.82 -40.88
CA SER A 242 -24.71 -17.16 -40.23
C SER A 242 -23.74 -17.59 -39.11
N ALA A 243 -24.29 -17.61 -37.90
CA ALA A 243 -24.42 -18.78 -36.99
C ALA A 243 -23.31 -19.87 -36.91
N SER A 244 -22.82 -20.10 -35.69
CA SER A 244 -22.94 -21.41 -34.99
C SER A 244 -22.55 -21.32 -33.51
N VAL A 245 -23.34 -21.97 -32.64
CA VAL A 245 -23.01 -22.23 -31.24
C VAL A 245 -21.96 -23.34 -31.14
N ILE A 246 -20.85 -23.16 -30.42
CA ILE A 246 -20.14 -24.26 -29.74
C ILE A 246 -19.60 -23.76 -28.39
N ASN A 247 -19.71 -24.65 -27.39
CA ASN A 247 -19.23 -24.50 -26.02
C ASN A 247 -17.79 -25.08 -25.88
N SER A 248 -17.29 -25.24 -24.65
CA SER A 248 -16.16 -26.09 -24.22
C SER A 248 -14.71 -25.56 -24.35
N SER A 249 -14.14 -25.28 -23.17
CA SER A 249 -12.82 -25.70 -22.66
C SER A 249 -11.67 -26.01 -23.64
N GLN A 250 -10.55 -25.29 -23.48
CA GLN A 250 -9.21 -25.81 -23.14
C GLN A 250 -8.26 -24.63 -22.96
N LEU A 251 -7.56 -24.54 -21.82
CA LEU A 251 -6.40 -23.65 -21.65
C LEU A 251 -5.16 -24.51 -21.71
N ASP A 252 -4.52 -24.55 -22.88
CA ASP A 252 -3.28 -25.27 -23.08
C ASP A 252 -2.34 -24.43 -23.95
N LEU A 253 -1.28 -23.89 -23.35
CA LEU A 253 -0.10 -23.39 -24.07
C LEU A 253 1.07 -23.17 -23.10
N ALA A 254 1.78 -24.25 -22.81
CA ALA A 254 3.08 -24.18 -22.18
C ALA A 254 4.13 -23.67 -23.19
N PHE A 255 4.85 -22.60 -22.83
CA PHE A 255 6.08 -22.20 -23.53
C PHE A 255 7.29 -22.49 -22.64
N ALA A 256 7.93 -23.63 -22.87
CA ALA A 256 9.26 -23.93 -22.33
C ALA A 256 10.33 -23.40 -23.30
N VAL A 257 11.09 -22.39 -22.89
CA VAL A 257 12.24 -21.87 -23.64
C VAL A 257 13.52 -22.43 -23.04
N VAL A 258 14.09 -23.44 -23.71
CA VAL A 258 15.42 -23.96 -23.41
C VAL A 258 16.43 -23.30 -24.35
N ILE A 259 17.29 -22.44 -23.81
CA ILE A 259 18.44 -21.90 -24.56
C ILE A 259 19.69 -22.67 -24.15
N SER A 260 20.18 -23.49 -25.07
CA SER A 260 21.44 -24.22 -24.94
C SER A 260 22.61 -23.28 -25.29
N SER A 261 23.42 -22.93 -24.30
CA SER A 261 24.68 -22.21 -24.51
C SER A 261 25.84 -23.20 -24.61
N PHE A 262 26.13 -23.64 -25.83
CA PHE A 262 27.29 -24.46 -26.14
C PHE A 262 28.01 -23.84 -27.35
N TRP A 263 29.13 -23.13 -27.12
CA TRP A 263 30.33 -22.98 -27.98
C TRP A 263 31.21 -21.80 -27.53
N LEU A 264 32.49 -21.83 -27.98
CA LEU A 264 33.61 -20.92 -27.67
C LEU A 264 34.26 -21.16 -26.27
N PHE A 265 35.55 -21.45 -26.13
CA PHE A 265 36.68 -21.51 -27.08
C PHE A 265 37.56 -22.76 -26.88
N MET A 266 38.13 -23.28 -27.97
CA MET A 266 39.39 -24.04 -28.00
C MET A 266 40.46 -23.17 -28.69
N THR A 267 41.74 -23.54 -28.51
CA THR A 267 42.93 -22.97 -29.18
C THR A 267 43.35 -21.59 -28.61
N VAL A 268 44.60 -21.36 -28.15
CA VAL A 268 45.86 -22.13 -28.22
C VAL A 268 46.32 -22.59 -26.83
#